data_AF-A0A955CII9-F1
#
_entry.id   AF-A0A955CII9-F1
#
_cell.length_a   1.000
_cell.length_b   1.000
_cell.length_c   1.000
_cell.angle_alpha   90.00
_cell.angle_beta   90.00
_cell.angle_gamma   90.00
#
_symmetry.space_group_name_H-M   'P 1'
#
loop_
_entity.id
_entity.type
_entity.pdbx_description
1 polymer ?
#
loop_
_entity_poly.entity_id
_entity_poly.type
_entity_poly.pdbx_seq_one_letter_code
_entity_poly.pdbx_strand_id
1 'polypeptide(L)' 'SDHVHSFEWFHDDMDGEHTFERVSREVAVRRHHRTTANYLFLDGHVESIAADDVYAWCEEGFNFARPQR' A
#
# COMPACT_ATOMS: atom_id res chain seq x y z
N SER A 1 -11.08 -14.24 -8.35
CA SER A 1 -11.00 -12.77 -8.29
C SER A 1 -10.27 -12.41 -7.02
N ASP A 2 -8.97 -12.23 -7.15
CA ASP A 2 -8.07 -11.85 -6.06
C ASP A 2 -7.95 -10.33 -6.15
N HIS A 3 -8.83 -9.61 -5.46
CA HIS A 3 -8.85 -8.15 -5.46
C HIS A 3 -8.46 -7.68 -4.07
N VAL A 4 -7.44 -6.84 -4.02
CA VAL A 4 -7.05 -6.12 -2.81
C VAL A 4 -8.12 -5.07 -2.52
N HIS A 5 -8.61 -5.01 -1.28
CA HIS A 5 -9.67 -4.09 -0.87
C HIS A 5 -9.08 -2.75 -0.45
N SER A 6 -8.23 -2.17 -1.32
CA SER A 6 -7.42 -1.01 -0.98
C SER A 6 -8.22 0.23 -0.60
N PHE A 7 -9.50 0.31 -0.99
CA PHE A 7 -10.43 1.35 -0.58
C PHE A 7 -10.80 1.31 0.91
N GLU A 8 -10.60 0.17 1.59
CA GLU A 8 -10.90 -0.05 3.03
C GLU A 8 -9.65 0.08 3.92
N TRP A 9 -8.49 0.41 3.34
CA TRP A 9 -7.24 0.57 4.10
C TRP A 9 -7.23 1.86 4.94
N PHE A 10 -7.85 2.92 4.43
CA PHE A 10 -7.86 4.24 5.05
C PHE A 10 -9.29 4.56 5.51
N HIS A 11 -9.47 4.82 6.80
CA HIS A 11 -10.72 5.23 7.43
C HIS A 11 -10.50 6.51 8.26
N ASP A 12 -11.52 7.35 8.37
CA ASP A 12 -11.42 8.70 8.97
C ASP A 12 -10.90 8.75 10.42
N ASP A 13 -10.97 7.64 11.17
CA ASP A 13 -10.55 7.54 12.57
C ASP A 13 -9.26 6.70 12.78
N MET A 14 -8.51 6.38 11.73
CA MET A 14 -7.33 5.52 11.81
C MET A 14 -6.02 6.31 11.70
N ASP A 15 -5.05 6.02 12.58
CA ASP A 15 -3.69 6.54 12.47
C ASP A 15 -2.85 5.75 11.45
N GLY A 16 -1.72 6.32 11.03
CA GLY A 16 -0.87 5.76 9.99
C GLY A 16 -0.27 4.39 10.32
N GLU A 17 0.01 4.12 11.60
CA GLU A 17 0.52 2.82 12.06
C GLU A 17 -0.52 1.71 11.86
N HIS A 18 -1.76 1.94 12.29
CA HIS A 18 -2.85 0.97 12.09
C HIS A 18 -3.19 0.79 10.61
N THR A 19 -3.14 1.86 9.81
CA THR A 19 -3.30 1.78 8.36
C THR A 19 -2.20 0.93 7.73
N PHE A 20 -0.94 1.14 8.11
CA PHE A 20 0.18 0.34 7.60
C PHE A 20 0.07 -1.14 7.98
N GLU A 21 -0.43 -1.45 9.17
CA GLU A 21 -0.69 -2.83 9.58
C GLU A 21 -1.74 -3.51 8.68
N ARG A 22 -2.85 -2.83 8.37
CA ARG A 22 -3.87 -3.34 7.45
C ARG A 22 -3.32 -3.55 6.06
N VAL A 23 -2.61 -2.56 5.51
CA VAL A 23 -1.94 -2.66 4.21
C VAL A 23 -1.00 -3.86 4.16
N SER A 24 -0.20 -4.05 5.23
CA SER A 24 0.76 -5.15 5.33
C SER A 24 0.14 -6.54 5.46
N ARG A 25 -1.12 -6.64 5.91
CA ARG A 25 -1.88 -7.91 5.98
C ARG A 25 -2.40 -8.34 4.62
N GLU A 26 -2.73 -7.38 3.75
CA GLU A 26 -3.24 -7.66 2.40
C GLU A 26 -2.15 -7.68 1.34
N VAL A 27 -1.05 -6.95 1.55
CA VAL A 27 0.05 -6.85 0.59
C VAL A 27 1.39 -7.08 1.28
N ALA A 28 2.23 -7.89 0.65
CA ALA A 28 3.56 -8.19 1.14
C ALA A 28 4.54 -7.02 0.91
N VAL A 29 4.42 -5.96 1.71
CA VAL A 29 5.24 -4.72 1.64
C VAL A 29 6.76 -4.95 1.80
N ARG A 30 7.17 -6.06 2.43
CA ARG A 30 8.57 -6.42 2.67
C ARG A 30 9.00 -7.72 1.99
N ARG A 31 8.39 -8.06 0.85
CA ARG A 31 8.58 -9.38 0.19
C ARG A 31 10.02 -9.63 -0.29
N HIS A 32 10.80 -8.59 -0.61
CA HIS A 32 12.17 -8.74 -1.11
C HIS A 32 13.25 -8.30 -0.11
N HIS A 33 14.48 -8.83 -0.31
CA HIS A 33 15.69 -8.69 0.53
C HIS A 33 16.16 -7.24 0.84
N ARG A 34 15.45 -6.21 0.37
CA ARG A 34 15.74 -4.79 0.59
C ARG A 34 14.51 -3.99 1.04
N THR A 35 13.57 -4.63 1.74
CA THR A 35 12.32 -4.00 2.22
C THR A 35 11.54 -3.31 1.09
N THR A 36 11.56 -3.88 -0.12
CA THR A 36 10.80 -3.39 -1.28
C THR A 36 9.85 -4.48 -1.79
N ALA A 37 8.82 -4.07 -2.51
CA ALA A 37 7.90 -4.95 -3.23
C ALA A 37 7.58 -4.40 -4.63
N ASN A 38 7.28 -5.29 -5.56
CA ASN A 38 6.79 -4.92 -6.89
C ASN A 38 5.27 -4.92 -6.89
N TYR A 39 4.67 -3.82 -7.30
CA TYR A 39 3.22 -3.61 -7.34
C TYR A 39 2.77 -3.55 -8.79
N LEU A 40 1.77 -4.38 -9.14
CA LEU A 40 1.09 -4.33 -10.43
C LEU A 40 -0.15 -3.44 -10.29
N PHE A 41 -0.21 -2.39 -11.08
CA PHE A 41 -1.29 -1.40 -11.05
C PHE A 41 -2.38 -1.73 -12.07
N LEU A 42 -3.54 -1.08 -11.92
CA LEU A 42 -4.72 -1.31 -12.75
C LEU A 42 -4.52 -0.96 -14.24
N ASP A 43 -3.63 -0.02 -14.54
CA ASP A 43 -3.24 0.36 -15.90
C ASP A 43 -2.17 -0.58 -16.50
N GLY A 44 -1.74 -1.59 -15.75
CA GLY A 44 -0.79 -2.62 -16.17
C GLY A 44 0.68 -2.26 -15.96
N HIS A 45 1.01 -1.10 -15.37
CA HIS A 45 2.40 -0.82 -15.02
C HIS A 45 2.83 -1.58 -13.76
N VAL A 46 4.13 -1.84 -13.67
CA VAL A 46 4.75 -2.43 -12.48
C VAL A 46 5.74 -1.43 -11.91
N GLU A 47 5.62 -1.14 -10.62
CA GLU A 47 6.55 -0.26 -9.90
C GLU A 47 7.16 -0.98 -8.68
N SER A 48 8.44 -0.74 -8.43
CA SER A 48 9.12 -1.19 -7.22
C SER A 48 9.06 -0.10 -6.15
N ILE A 49 8.33 -0.33 -5.06
CA ILE A 49 8.13 0.64 -3.99
C ILE A 49 8.78 0.11 -2.70
N ALA A 50 9.42 0.99 -1.92
CA ALA A 50 9.98 0.63 -0.62
C ALA A 50 8.90 0.63 0.46
N ALA A 51 9.06 -0.26 1.45
CA ALA A 51 8.14 -0.37 2.58
C ALA A 51 8.09 0.93 3.40
N ASP A 52 9.19 1.69 3.44
CA ASP A 52 9.27 2.97 4.14
C ASP A 52 8.44 4.05 3.42
N ASP A 53 8.40 4.04 2.08
CA ASP A 53 7.52 4.93 1.31
C ASP A 53 6.05 4.60 1.58
N VAL A 54 5.71 3.30 1.60
CA VAL A 54 4.35 2.85 1.96
C VAL A 54 3.98 3.28 3.37
N TYR A 55 4.90 3.19 4.33
CA TYR A 55 4.66 3.66 5.70
C TYR A 55 4.43 5.17 5.75
N ALA A 56 5.28 5.98 5.11
CA ALA A 56 5.10 7.43 5.03
C ALA A 56 3.75 7.81 4.41
N TRP A 57 3.34 7.11 3.35
CA TRP A 57 2.02 7.32 2.74
C TRP A 57 0.85 6.92 3.65
N CYS A 58 1.01 5.90 4.47
CA CYS A 58 0.01 5.56 5.48
C CYS A 58 -0.13 6.68 6.52
N GLU A 59 0.99 7.24 6.99
CA GLU A 59 1.01 8.41 7.90
C GLU A 59 0.40 9.67 7.26
N GLU A 60 0.59 9.86 5.95
CA GLU A 60 0.05 11.01 5.20
C GLU A 60 -1.41 10.83 4.75
N GLY A 61 -2.00 9.64 4.95
CA GLY A 61 -3.34 9.32 4.43
C GLY A 61 -3.38 9.14 2.91
N PHE A 62 -2.24 8.92 2.25
CA PHE A 62 -2.13 8.73 0.82
C PHE A 62 -2.33 7.26 0.42
N ASN A 63 -3.43 6.99 -0.29
CA ASN A 63 -3.70 5.65 -0.80
C ASN A 63 -3.09 5.45 -2.20
N PHE A 64 -1.84 4.95 -2.22
CA PHE A 64 -1.07 4.69 -3.43
C PHE A 64 -1.69 3.67 -4.40
N ALA A 65 -2.63 2.85 -3.93
CA ALA A 65 -3.31 1.85 -4.76
C ALA A 65 -4.52 2.40 -5.52
N ARG A 66 -4.88 3.68 -5.31
CA ARG A 66 -5.94 4.34 -6.10
C ARG A 66 -5.39 4.79 -7.45
N PRO A 67 -6.20 4.76 -8.53
CA PRO A 67 -5.83 5.38 -9.79
C PRO A 67 -5.47 6.85 -9.58
N GLN A 68 -4.28 7.25 -10.02
CA GLN A 68 -3.91 8.66 -10.10
C GLN A 68 -4.76 9.29 -11.21
N ARG A 69 -5.39 10.44 -10.92
CA ARG A 69 -6.17 11.20 -11.91
C ARG A 69 -5.27 12.02 -12.82
#